data_AF-A0A8C2K3Y0-F1
#
_entry.id   AF-A0A8C2K3Y0-F1
#
_cell.length_a   1.000
_cell.length_b   1.000
_cell.length_c   1.000
_cell.angle_alpha   90.00
_cell.angle_beta   90.00
_cell.angle_gamma   90.00
#
_symmetry.space_group_name_H-M   'P 1'
#
loop_
_entity.id
_entity.type
_entity.pdbx_description
1 polymer ?
#
loop_
_entity_poly.entity_id
_entity_poly.type
_entity_poly.pdbx_seq_one_letter_code
_entity_poly.pdbx_strand_id
1 'polypeptide(L)'
;MQQVLDNLKELPPSTGAKDIDLIFLRGIMESPIVRSLAKAHERLEDVKLEAVQSNNVELVSEILSDMSSLITRDESAAELCKILKEPNFQSLLEAHDKVASKSYEAPPTSTNSTSMTSSSLMPADTVRMISIQKKDGEPLGVTFRVEDGDLVIARVLHGSMIDRQGMLHAGDVIREVNGREVGKDPMALQDMLRDCNGSITLKILPSYRDTPPPVQVYLKPHFHYNPDTDNLIPCKEAGLAFSKGDILHIVNKEDPNWWQACNINGGRTGLIPSQFLEEKRKAFVRRDLDGSEFDRHELQIYEEVAKMPPFQRKTLVLIGAQGVGRRSLKNRLIVLNPLRYGTTVPFTSRHPRDDEKDGQSYCFVSREEMETDIKASRYLEHGEYDGNLYGTKIDSIHEIVHTGRTCILDVNPQALKVLKTSEFMPFVVFIAAPELETLRAMHKAVVDAGITTKLLTEMDLKKTVDESARIKRAYNHYFDLTIVNDNLDKAFEKLQEAVEQLTTQPQWVPVNWVY
;
A
#
# COMPACT_ATOMS: atom_id res chain seq x y z
N MET A 1 4.31 -16.00 -34.73
CA MET A 1 3.17 -15.10 -35.10
C MET A 1 2.90 -15.02 -36.61
N GLN A 2 3.92 -14.87 -37.48
CA GLN A 2 3.75 -14.76 -38.93
C GLN A 2 3.00 -15.96 -39.55
N GLN A 3 3.29 -17.18 -39.07
CA GLN A 3 2.63 -18.41 -39.51
C GLN A 3 1.11 -18.44 -39.23
N VAL A 4 0.66 -17.80 -38.15
CA VAL A 4 -0.78 -17.69 -37.82
C VAL A 4 -1.47 -16.69 -38.75
N LEU A 5 -0.80 -15.58 -39.09
CA LEU A 5 -1.30 -14.59 -40.06
C LEU A 5 -1.41 -15.17 -41.47
N ASP A 6 -0.48 -16.03 -41.86
CA ASP A 6 -0.51 -16.67 -43.18
C ASP A 6 -1.57 -17.78 -43.23
N ASN A 7 -1.76 -18.56 -42.15
CA ASN A 7 -2.88 -19.49 -42.03
C ASN A 7 -4.25 -18.78 -42.03
N LEU A 8 -4.35 -17.57 -41.46
CA LEU A 8 -5.55 -16.73 -41.50
C LEU A 8 -5.91 -16.22 -42.91
N LYS A 9 -4.98 -16.27 -43.87
CA LYS A 9 -5.24 -15.93 -45.28
C LYS A 9 -5.78 -17.11 -46.08
N GLU A 10 -5.51 -18.34 -45.64
CA GLU A 10 -5.83 -19.58 -46.35
C GLU A 10 -7.06 -20.30 -45.79
N LEU A 11 -7.75 -19.73 -44.80
CA LEU A 11 -8.96 -20.31 -44.22
C LEU A 11 -10.08 -20.39 -45.28
N PRO A 12 -10.62 -21.59 -45.55
CA PRO A 12 -11.75 -21.73 -46.46
C PRO A 12 -13.02 -21.10 -45.84
N PRO A 13 -13.93 -20.54 -46.67
CA PRO A 13 -15.18 -19.90 -46.22
C PRO A 13 -16.16 -20.87 -45.53
N SER A 14 -15.83 -22.17 -45.45
CA SER A 14 -16.63 -23.19 -44.76
C SER A 14 -16.40 -23.28 -43.24
N THR A 15 -15.55 -22.43 -42.66
CA THR A 15 -15.17 -22.50 -41.23
C THR A 15 -16.24 -21.95 -40.27
N GLY A 16 -17.40 -21.49 -40.76
CA GLY A 16 -18.52 -21.04 -39.93
C GLY A 16 -18.28 -19.74 -39.15
N ALA A 17 -17.07 -19.17 -39.25
CA ALA A 17 -16.75 -17.84 -38.74
C ALA A 17 -17.33 -16.77 -39.68
N LYS A 18 -17.95 -15.72 -39.12
CA LYS A 18 -18.45 -14.61 -39.92
C LYS A 18 -17.27 -13.82 -40.48
N ASP A 19 -17.36 -13.36 -41.73
CA ASP A 19 -16.27 -12.61 -42.39
C ASP A 19 -15.80 -11.40 -41.56
N ILE A 20 -16.70 -10.78 -40.82
CA ILE A 20 -16.42 -9.64 -39.94
C ILE A 20 -15.47 -10.04 -38.80
N ASP A 21 -15.65 -11.23 -38.22
CA ASP A 21 -14.81 -11.73 -37.12
C ASP A 21 -13.40 -12.07 -37.62
N LEU A 22 -13.28 -12.58 -38.84
CA LEU A 22 -11.98 -12.87 -39.48
C LEU A 22 -11.23 -11.59 -39.85
N ILE A 23 -11.93 -10.56 -40.34
CA ILE A 23 -11.37 -9.23 -40.61
C ILE A 23 -10.92 -8.58 -39.30
N PHE A 24 -11.72 -8.70 -38.23
CA PHE A 24 -11.36 -8.19 -36.90
C PHE A 24 -10.13 -8.90 -36.33
N LEU A 25 -10.08 -10.23 -36.39
CA LEU A 25 -8.93 -11.01 -35.92
C LEU A 25 -7.66 -10.63 -36.68
N ARG A 26 -7.76 -10.45 -38.00
CA ARG A 26 -6.66 -9.97 -38.83
C ARG A 26 -6.22 -8.57 -38.39
N GLY A 27 -7.16 -7.65 -38.16
CA GLY A 27 -6.86 -6.31 -37.67
C GLY A 27 -6.13 -6.29 -36.32
N ILE A 28 -6.49 -7.19 -35.40
CA ILE A 28 -5.76 -7.37 -34.13
C ILE A 28 -4.36 -7.89 -34.38
N MET A 29 -4.20 -8.94 -35.19
CA MET A 29 -2.89 -9.57 -35.44
C MET A 29 -1.94 -8.69 -36.26
N GLU A 30 -2.48 -7.77 -37.07
CA GLU A 30 -1.71 -6.77 -37.81
C GLU A 30 -1.41 -5.50 -37.00
N SER A 31 -2.01 -5.36 -35.81
CA SER A 31 -1.80 -4.22 -34.92
C SER A 31 -0.32 -4.05 -34.56
N PRO A 32 0.25 -2.83 -34.69
CA PRO A 32 1.62 -2.53 -34.31
C PRO A 32 1.92 -2.88 -32.84
N ILE A 33 0.91 -2.75 -31.96
CA ILE A 33 1.01 -3.06 -30.53
C ILE A 33 1.18 -4.56 -30.32
N VAL A 34 0.32 -5.37 -30.94
CA VAL A 34 0.35 -6.84 -30.82
C VAL A 34 1.64 -7.41 -31.40
N ARG A 35 2.10 -6.88 -32.54
CA ARG A 35 3.41 -7.25 -33.11
C ARG A 35 4.58 -6.86 -32.22
N SER A 36 4.52 -5.69 -31.58
CA SER A 36 5.57 -5.25 -30.65
C SER A 36 5.59 -6.13 -29.40
N LEU A 37 4.41 -6.51 -28.89
CA LEU A 37 4.28 -7.42 -27.76
C LEU A 37 4.81 -8.82 -28.08
N ALA A 38 4.53 -9.32 -29.29
CA ALA A 38 5.05 -10.61 -29.75
C ALA A 38 6.57 -10.60 -29.84
N LYS A 39 7.15 -9.54 -30.42
CA LYS A 39 8.60 -9.36 -30.48
C LYS A 39 9.22 -9.22 -29.10
N ALA A 40 8.53 -8.57 -28.16
CA ALA A 40 8.99 -8.49 -26.78
C ALA A 40 8.95 -9.86 -26.09
N HIS A 41 7.89 -10.65 -26.32
CA HIS A 41 7.78 -12.01 -25.80
C HIS A 41 8.85 -12.94 -26.38
N GLU A 42 9.05 -12.95 -27.71
CA GLU A 42 10.12 -13.71 -28.36
C GLU A 42 11.52 -13.29 -27.84
N ARG A 43 11.74 -11.99 -27.57
CA ARG A 43 12.99 -11.50 -26.95
C ARG A 43 13.16 -11.87 -25.47
N LEU A 44 12.07 -12.09 -24.75
CA LEU A 44 12.11 -12.50 -23.35
C LEU A 44 12.31 -14.02 -23.21
N GLU A 45 11.88 -14.82 -24.18
CA GLU A 45 12.15 -16.26 -24.22
C GLU A 45 13.65 -16.60 -24.43
N ASP A 46 14.42 -15.72 -25.06
CA ASP A 46 15.83 -15.94 -25.37
C ASP A 46 16.81 -15.72 -24.19
N VAL A 47 16.37 -15.15 -23.06
CA VAL A 47 17.24 -14.98 -21.88
C VAL A 47 17.14 -16.22 -20.99
N LYS A 48 17.75 -17.33 -21.44
CA LYS A 48 18.06 -18.46 -20.55
C LYS A 48 19.24 -18.07 -19.67
N LEU A 49 18.95 -17.68 -18.43
CA LEU A 49 19.97 -17.53 -17.40
C LEU A 49 20.52 -18.91 -17.05
N GLU A 50 21.80 -19.15 -17.35
CA GLU A 50 22.54 -20.33 -16.94
C GLU A 50 23.44 -19.99 -15.75
N ALA A 51 23.47 -20.86 -14.75
CA ALA A 51 24.36 -20.68 -13.61
C ALA A 51 25.82 -20.84 -14.05
N VAL A 52 26.70 -19.95 -13.59
CA VAL A 52 28.13 -19.98 -13.92
C VAL A 52 28.80 -21.26 -13.40
N GLN A 53 28.35 -21.75 -12.24
CA GLN A 53 28.79 -23.01 -11.61
C GLN A 53 27.73 -23.48 -10.58
N SER A 54 27.85 -24.71 -10.08
CA SER A 54 26.83 -25.33 -9.20
C SER A 54 27.38 -26.05 -7.97
N ASN A 55 28.66 -25.85 -7.64
CA ASN A 55 29.37 -26.54 -6.56
C ASN A 55 30.16 -25.57 -5.66
N ASN A 56 29.62 -24.39 -5.39
CA ASN A 56 30.25 -23.39 -4.54
C ASN A 56 30.46 -23.85 -3.10
N VAL A 57 29.57 -24.71 -2.56
CA VAL A 57 29.70 -25.25 -1.21
C VAL A 57 30.94 -26.14 -1.07
N GLU A 58 31.20 -26.99 -2.07
CA GLU A 58 32.39 -27.83 -2.11
C GLU A 58 33.67 -26.97 -2.24
N LEU A 59 33.65 -25.98 -3.13
CA LEU A 59 34.77 -25.05 -3.32
C LEU A 59 35.11 -24.30 -2.03
N VAL A 60 34.12 -23.80 -1.30
CA VAL A 60 34.36 -23.12 -0.02
C VAL A 60 34.88 -24.08 1.04
N SER A 61 34.43 -25.33 1.05
CA SER A 61 34.98 -26.37 1.95
C SER A 61 36.46 -26.65 1.65
N GLU A 62 36.84 -26.72 0.37
CA GLU A 62 38.24 -26.88 -0.05
C GLU A 62 39.09 -25.67 0.35
N ILE A 63 38.61 -24.45 0.08
CA ILE A 63 39.29 -23.21 0.49
C ILE A 63 39.49 -23.17 2.01
N LEU A 64 38.47 -23.53 2.79
CA LEU A 64 38.56 -23.57 4.26
C LEU A 64 39.55 -24.63 4.76
N SER A 65 39.65 -25.77 4.07
CA SER A 65 40.63 -26.81 4.36
C SER A 65 42.05 -26.32 4.10
N ASP A 66 42.29 -25.68 2.96
CA ASP A 66 43.61 -25.19 2.55
C ASP A 66 44.06 -24.01 3.43
N MET A 67 43.14 -23.12 3.78
CA MET A 67 43.40 -21.98 4.65
C MET A 67 43.60 -22.35 6.11
N SER A 68 43.26 -23.57 6.54
CA SER A 68 43.35 -23.99 7.94
C SER A 68 44.74 -23.79 8.56
N SER A 69 45.79 -23.91 7.74
CA SER A 69 47.19 -23.69 8.15
C SER A 69 47.60 -22.21 8.26
N LEU A 70 46.88 -21.31 7.57
CA LEU A 70 47.20 -19.88 7.45
C LEU A 70 46.48 -19.01 8.50
N ILE A 71 45.35 -19.48 9.05
CA ILE A 71 44.51 -18.75 10.03
C ILE A 71 45.31 -18.31 11.26
N THR A 72 46.33 -19.06 11.67
CA THR A 72 47.15 -18.73 12.85
C THR A 72 48.20 -17.65 12.60
N ARG A 73 48.46 -17.30 11.34
CA ARG A 73 49.55 -16.41 10.93
C ARG A 73 49.09 -15.12 10.25
N ASP A 74 47.85 -15.09 9.76
CA ASP A 74 47.28 -13.97 9.01
C ASP A 74 45.87 -13.64 9.51
N GLU A 75 45.69 -12.43 10.01
CA GLU A 75 44.40 -11.92 10.51
C GLU A 75 43.35 -11.83 9.40
N SER A 76 43.75 -11.55 8.16
CA SER A 76 42.86 -11.47 7.00
C SER A 76 42.36 -12.87 6.61
N ALA A 77 43.22 -13.88 6.72
CA ALA A 77 42.83 -15.27 6.52
C ALA A 77 41.88 -15.76 7.62
N ALA A 78 42.07 -15.30 8.86
CA ALA A 78 41.18 -15.58 9.97
C ALA A 78 39.80 -14.92 9.79
N GLU A 79 39.77 -13.66 9.35
CA GLU A 79 38.53 -12.93 9.05
C GLU A 79 37.76 -13.57 7.90
N LEU A 80 38.44 -13.90 6.80
CA LEU A 80 37.82 -14.58 5.66
C LEU A 80 37.27 -15.96 6.06
N CYS A 81 38.02 -16.73 6.85
CA CYS A 81 37.54 -18.00 7.39
C CYS A 81 36.29 -17.84 8.26
N LYS A 82 36.21 -16.75 9.03
CA LYS A 82 35.03 -16.43 9.84
C LYS A 82 33.82 -16.14 8.95
N ILE A 83 33.96 -15.30 7.93
CA ILE A 83 32.88 -14.95 6.99
C ILE A 83 32.37 -16.19 6.24
N LEU A 84 33.29 -17.00 5.69
CA LEU A 84 32.95 -18.22 4.95
C LEU A 84 32.28 -19.31 5.82
N LYS A 85 32.46 -19.23 7.14
CA LYS A 85 31.79 -20.10 8.13
C LYS A 85 30.52 -19.51 8.73
N GLU A 86 30.13 -18.29 8.37
CA GLU A 86 28.89 -17.72 8.89
C GLU A 86 27.69 -18.51 8.37
N PRO A 87 26.71 -18.84 9.25
CA PRO A 87 25.55 -19.64 8.87
C PRO A 87 24.76 -19.04 7.70
N ASN A 88 24.66 -17.71 7.66
CA ASN A 88 23.95 -17.00 6.59
C ASN A 88 24.67 -17.12 5.25
N PHE A 89 26.01 -17.07 5.26
CA PHE A 89 26.81 -17.17 4.05
C PHE A 89 26.82 -18.61 3.51
N GLN A 90 26.94 -19.61 4.39
CA GLN A 90 26.81 -21.02 4.02
C GLN A 90 25.42 -21.34 3.45
N SER A 91 24.36 -20.84 4.11
CA SER A 91 22.97 -21.01 3.63
C SER A 91 22.76 -20.36 2.25
N LEU A 92 23.39 -19.22 1.99
CA LEU A 92 23.33 -18.55 0.69
C LEU A 92 24.01 -19.39 -0.41
N LEU A 93 25.16 -19.98 -0.13
CA LEU A 93 25.87 -20.85 -1.08
C LEU A 93 25.10 -22.15 -1.36
N GLU A 94 24.53 -22.76 -0.32
CA GLU A 94 23.67 -23.95 -0.47
C GLU A 94 22.43 -23.64 -1.30
N ALA A 95 21.79 -22.49 -1.06
CA ALA A 95 20.64 -22.05 -1.84
C ALA A 95 21.02 -21.78 -3.30
N HIS A 96 22.15 -21.12 -3.52
CA HIS A 96 22.71 -20.92 -4.86
C HIS A 96 22.92 -22.26 -5.58
N ASP A 97 23.62 -23.22 -4.98
CA ASP A 97 23.94 -24.50 -5.62
C ASP A 97 22.69 -25.34 -5.89
N LYS A 98 21.68 -25.30 -5.00
CA LYS A 98 20.36 -25.93 -5.23
C LYS A 98 19.61 -25.29 -6.41
N VAL A 99 19.65 -23.97 -6.53
CA VAL A 99 19.02 -23.26 -7.66
C VAL A 99 19.78 -23.53 -8.96
N ALA A 100 21.12 -23.46 -8.93
CA ALA A 100 22.00 -23.70 -10.06
C ALA A 100 21.89 -25.14 -10.59
N SER A 101 21.82 -26.14 -9.70
CA SER A 101 21.63 -27.55 -10.05
C SER A 101 20.19 -27.90 -10.45
N LYS A 102 19.27 -26.93 -10.44
CA LYS A 102 17.84 -27.11 -10.67
C LYS A 102 17.21 -28.16 -9.75
N SER A 103 17.82 -28.36 -8.57
CA SER A 103 17.35 -29.24 -7.50
C SER A 103 16.54 -28.46 -6.47
N TYR A 104 15.70 -27.55 -6.95
CA TYR A 104 14.65 -26.94 -6.16
C TYR A 104 13.40 -27.81 -6.32
N GLU A 105 12.87 -28.32 -5.21
CA GLU A 105 11.51 -28.87 -5.22
C GLU A 105 10.56 -27.76 -5.72
N ALA A 106 9.65 -28.10 -6.63
CA ALA A 106 8.50 -27.25 -6.89
C ALA A 106 7.84 -26.97 -5.54
N PRO A 107 7.56 -25.70 -5.19
CA PRO A 107 7.23 -25.36 -3.81
C PRO A 107 5.98 -26.15 -3.38
N PRO A 108 6.05 -26.94 -2.30
CA PRO A 108 4.84 -27.26 -1.58
C PRO A 108 4.28 -25.95 -1.04
N THR A 109 2.96 -25.82 -1.10
CA THR A 109 2.21 -24.68 -0.59
C THR A 109 2.65 -24.36 0.85
N SER A 110 3.22 -23.16 1.02
CA SER A 110 3.38 -22.42 2.27
C SER A 110 3.78 -23.20 3.53
N THR A 111 5.04 -23.12 3.92
CA THR A 111 5.41 -23.14 5.36
C THR A 111 6.49 -22.09 5.63
N ASN A 112 6.08 -21.00 6.28
CA ASN A 112 6.96 -19.97 6.80
C ASN A 112 7.72 -20.53 8.01
N SER A 113 9.04 -20.64 7.89
CA SER A 113 9.94 -20.75 9.03
C SER A 113 10.09 -19.37 9.68
N THR A 114 9.57 -19.21 10.90
CA THR A 114 9.97 -18.11 11.79
C THR A 114 10.48 -18.65 13.11
N SER A 115 11.49 -17.95 13.59
CA SER A 115 12.32 -18.15 14.77
C SER A 115 11.60 -18.57 16.05
N MET A 116 12.26 -19.48 16.75
CA MET A 116 12.06 -19.88 18.15
C MET A 116 11.74 -18.68 19.05
N THR A 117 10.50 -18.61 19.54
CA THR A 117 10.18 -17.95 20.81
C THR A 117 9.72 -19.03 21.77
N SER A 118 10.39 -19.08 22.92
CA SER A 118 10.17 -20.05 23.98
C SER A 118 8.79 -19.85 24.61
N SER A 119 7.84 -20.73 24.30
CA SER A 119 6.65 -20.96 25.11
C SER A 119 6.56 -22.45 25.44
N SER A 120 6.40 -22.71 26.73
CA SER A 120 6.45 -24.00 27.38
C SER A 120 5.51 -25.03 26.71
N LEU A 121 6.09 -26.09 26.13
CA LEU A 121 5.37 -27.25 25.62
C LEU A 121 4.60 -27.93 26.76
N MET A 122 3.26 -27.82 26.76
CA MET A 122 2.39 -28.72 27.50
C MET A 122 2.17 -30.00 26.66
N PRO A 123 1.95 -31.18 27.27
CA PRO A 123 1.80 -32.44 26.53
C PRO A 123 0.62 -32.39 25.55
N ALA A 124 0.82 -32.96 24.36
CA ALA A 124 -0.09 -32.92 23.21
C ALA A 124 -1.48 -33.57 23.42
N ASP A 125 -1.75 -34.17 24.59
CA ASP A 125 -2.99 -34.88 24.91
C ASP A 125 -3.87 -34.15 25.95
N THR A 126 -3.59 -32.89 26.24
CA THR A 126 -4.35 -32.14 27.26
C THR A 126 -5.70 -31.68 26.68
N VAL A 127 -6.76 -32.41 27.01
CA VAL A 127 -8.14 -32.09 26.58
C VAL A 127 -8.64 -30.82 27.29
N ARG A 128 -9.21 -29.88 26.52
CA ARG A 128 -9.82 -28.64 27.03
C ARG A 128 -11.35 -28.75 27.01
N MET A 129 -11.98 -28.44 28.13
CA MET A 129 -13.44 -28.26 28.20
C MET A 129 -13.77 -26.79 28.00
N ILE A 130 -14.61 -26.47 27.03
CA ILE A 130 -15.10 -25.11 26.79
C ILE A 130 -16.63 -25.09 26.84
N SER A 131 -17.20 -23.96 27.26
CA SER A 131 -18.64 -23.73 27.20
C SER A 131 -18.91 -22.56 26.28
N ILE A 132 -19.75 -22.76 25.28
CA ILE A 132 -20.15 -21.74 24.30
C ILE A 132 -21.65 -21.47 24.40
N GLN A 133 -22.08 -20.26 24.10
CA GLN A 133 -23.49 -19.84 24.21
C GLN A 133 -24.12 -19.70 22.82
N LYS A 134 -25.00 -20.63 22.42
CA LYS A 134 -25.69 -20.65 21.12
C LYS A 134 -27.10 -20.06 21.20
N LYS A 135 -27.39 -19.09 20.34
CA LYS A 135 -28.73 -18.52 20.14
C LYS A 135 -29.55 -19.39 19.19
N ASP A 136 -30.87 -19.37 19.37
CA ASP A 136 -31.79 -20.20 18.60
C ASP A 136 -31.71 -19.88 17.09
N GLY A 137 -31.58 -20.92 16.27
CA GLY A 137 -31.41 -20.81 14.82
C GLY A 137 -30.08 -20.24 14.31
N GLU A 138 -29.18 -19.75 15.18
CA GLU A 138 -27.88 -19.19 14.77
C GLU A 138 -26.84 -20.31 14.58
N PRO A 139 -26.19 -20.41 13.40
CA PRO A 139 -25.12 -21.38 13.19
C PRO A 139 -23.86 -20.98 13.96
N LEU A 140 -23.03 -21.96 14.31
CA LEU A 140 -21.73 -21.71 14.95
C LEU A 140 -20.78 -20.88 14.07
N GLY A 141 -20.93 -21.03 12.76
CA GLY A 141 -20.06 -20.41 11.76
C GLY A 141 -18.66 -21.00 11.76
N VAL A 142 -18.56 -22.32 11.88
CA VAL A 142 -17.33 -23.08 11.67
C VAL A 142 -17.55 -24.09 10.55
N THR A 143 -16.49 -24.43 9.83
CA THR A 143 -16.47 -25.54 8.88
C THR A 143 -15.61 -26.67 9.42
N PHE A 144 -15.96 -27.90 9.08
CA PHE A 144 -15.24 -29.10 9.53
C PHE A 144 -14.59 -29.82 8.35
N ARG A 145 -13.46 -30.48 8.61
CA ARG A 145 -12.85 -31.47 7.73
C ARG A 145 -12.57 -32.73 8.52
N VAL A 146 -12.50 -33.87 7.84
CA VAL A 146 -12.12 -35.14 8.46
C VAL A 146 -10.64 -35.37 8.18
N GLU A 147 -9.82 -35.42 9.22
CA GLU A 147 -8.38 -35.78 9.14
C GLU A 147 -8.12 -36.95 10.08
N ASP A 148 -7.46 -38.00 9.59
CA ASP A 148 -7.14 -39.22 10.35
C ASP A 148 -8.33 -39.86 11.11
N GLY A 149 -9.56 -39.60 10.64
CA GLY A 149 -10.79 -40.07 11.25
C GLY A 149 -11.33 -39.21 12.39
N ASP A 150 -10.72 -38.05 12.65
CA ASP A 150 -11.17 -37.04 13.60
C ASP A 150 -11.82 -35.85 12.86
N LEU A 151 -12.84 -35.24 13.49
CA LEU A 151 -13.49 -34.02 12.99
C LEU A 151 -12.72 -32.79 13.46
N VAL A 152 -11.98 -32.19 12.54
CA VAL A 152 -11.11 -31.03 12.77
C VAL A 152 -11.80 -29.77 12.28
N ILE A 153 -11.76 -28.70 13.06
CA ILE A 153 -12.24 -27.38 12.61
C ILE A 153 -11.33 -26.90 11.48
N ALA A 154 -11.91 -26.72 10.29
CA ALA A 154 -11.21 -26.26 9.11
C ALA A 154 -11.08 -24.75 9.05
N ARG A 155 -12.15 -24.03 9.36
CA ARG A 155 -12.18 -22.57 9.34
C ARG A 155 -13.24 -22.06 10.33
N VAL A 156 -12.94 -20.92 10.95
CA VAL A 156 -13.92 -20.10 11.68
C VAL A 156 -14.34 -18.96 10.74
N LEU A 157 -15.64 -18.79 10.51
CA LEU A 157 -16.17 -17.74 9.65
C LEU A 157 -16.17 -16.40 10.40
N HIS A 158 -15.62 -15.36 9.78
CA HIS A 158 -15.54 -14.04 10.39
C HIS A 158 -16.94 -13.44 10.66
N GLY A 159 -17.12 -12.83 11.83
CA GLY A 159 -18.42 -12.30 12.30
C GLY A 159 -19.38 -13.37 12.84
N SER A 160 -19.01 -14.65 12.81
CA SER A 160 -19.82 -15.73 13.39
C SER A 160 -19.88 -15.68 14.91
N MET A 161 -20.73 -16.51 15.51
CA MET A 161 -20.77 -16.67 16.96
C MET A 161 -19.40 -17.11 17.52
N ILE A 162 -18.76 -18.10 16.89
CA ILE A 162 -17.47 -18.61 17.38
C ILE A 162 -16.36 -17.58 17.23
N ASP A 163 -16.34 -16.82 16.13
CA ASP A 163 -15.39 -15.71 15.91
C ASP A 163 -15.52 -14.63 17.00
N ARG A 164 -16.76 -14.29 17.39
CA ARG A 164 -17.01 -13.31 18.47
C ARG A 164 -16.63 -13.79 19.87
N GLN A 165 -16.68 -15.10 20.12
CA GLN A 165 -16.35 -15.67 21.43
C GLN A 165 -14.86 -16.04 21.57
N GLY A 166 -14.17 -16.33 20.46
CA GLY A 166 -12.74 -16.64 20.46
C GLY A 166 -12.35 -17.93 21.22
N MET A 167 -13.31 -18.83 21.42
CA MET A 167 -13.13 -20.04 22.26
C MET A 167 -12.67 -21.27 21.47
N LEU A 168 -12.84 -21.26 20.14
CA LEU A 168 -12.45 -22.32 19.22
C LEU A 168 -11.60 -21.75 18.08
N HIS A 169 -10.62 -22.51 17.64
CA HIS A 169 -9.70 -22.12 16.58
C HIS A 169 -9.68 -23.16 15.45
N ALA A 170 -9.17 -22.75 14.28
CA ALA A 170 -8.89 -23.69 13.22
C ALA A 170 -7.83 -24.71 13.69
N GLY A 171 -8.06 -25.99 13.42
CA GLY A 171 -7.24 -27.10 13.89
C GLY A 171 -7.77 -27.78 15.15
N ASP A 172 -8.65 -27.17 15.93
CA ASP A 172 -9.22 -27.81 17.12
C ASP A 172 -10.06 -29.03 16.73
N VAL A 173 -9.92 -30.12 17.50
CA VAL A 173 -10.65 -31.37 17.31
C VAL A 173 -11.77 -31.48 18.33
N ILE A 174 -13.02 -31.61 17.89
CA ILE A 174 -14.15 -31.78 18.81
C ILE A 174 -14.32 -33.27 19.12
N ARG A 175 -14.17 -33.65 20.39
CA ARG A 175 -14.34 -35.03 20.86
C ARG A 175 -15.73 -35.29 21.43
N GLU A 176 -16.27 -34.35 22.20
CA GLU A 176 -17.61 -34.49 22.78
C GLU A 176 -18.40 -33.18 22.69
N VAL A 177 -19.71 -33.31 22.49
CA VAL A 177 -20.69 -32.22 22.57
C VAL A 177 -21.71 -32.61 23.64
N ASN A 178 -21.84 -31.82 24.69
CA ASN A 178 -22.74 -32.07 25.82
C ASN A 178 -22.63 -33.49 26.40
N GLY A 179 -21.40 -34.03 26.47
CA GLY A 179 -21.10 -35.37 26.97
C GLY A 179 -21.42 -36.52 26.00
N ARG A 180 -21.81 -36.23 24.76
CA ARG A 180 -21.93 -37.23 23.68
C ARG A 180 -20.69 -37.21 22.81
N GLU A 181 -20.08 -38.38 22.61
CA GLU A 181 -18.95 -38.53 21.69
C GLU A 181 -19.34 -38.16 20.27
N VAL A 182 -18.44 -37.42 19.62
CA VAL A 182 -18.57 -37.01 18.24
C VAL A 182 -18.00 -38.10 17.35
N GLY A 183 -18.83 -38.67 16.48
CA GLY A 183 -18.41 -39.67 15.49
C GLY A 183 -17.63 -39.06 14.33
N LYS A 184 -17.30 -39.86 13.31
CA LYS A 184 -16.49 -39.44 12.16
C LYS A 184 -17.27 -38.67 11.07
N ASP A 185 -18.59 -38.59 11.22
CA ASP A 185 -19.48 -38.02 10.21
C ASP A 185 -19.78 -36.53 10.53
N PRO A 186 -19.37 -35.59 9.66
CA PRO A 186 -19.69 -34.17 9.81
C PRO A 186 -21.19 -33.89 9.85
N MET A 187 -22.02 -34.66 9.13
CA MET A 187 -23.48 -34.44 9.11
C MET A 187 -24.10 -34.77 10.46
N ALA A 188 -23.70 -35.88 11.09
CA ALA A 188 -24.14 -36.24 12.42
C ALA A 188 -23.78 -35.17 13.48
N LEU A 189 -22.57 -34.58 13.40
CA LEU A 189 -22.18 -33.47 14.27
C LEU A 189 -23.04 -32.22 14.02
N GLN A 190 -23.30 -31.91 12.76
CA GLN A 190 -24.14 -30.77 12.38
C GLN A 190 -25.56 -30.92 12.92
N ASP A 191 -26.14 -32.12 12.86
CA ASP A 191 -27.48 -32.39 13.39
C ASP A 191 -27.50 -32.37 14.93
N MET A 192 -26.48 -32.92 15.59
CA MET A 192 -26.31 -32.80 17.05
C MET A 192 -26.25 -31.34 17.51
N LEU A 193 -25.53 -30.49 16.77
CA LEU A 193 -25.38 -29.08 17.10
C LEU A 193 -26.58 -28.24 16.67
N ARG A 194 -27.37 -28.68 15.68
CA ARG A 194 -28.59 -28.01 15.22
C ARG A 194 -29.61 -27.90 16.35
N ASP A 195 -29.82 -29.00 17.06
CA ASP A 195 -30.84 -29.12 18.11
C ASP A 195 -30.39 -28.58 19.48
N CYS A 196 -29.11 -28.24 19.63
CA CYS A 196 -28.58 -27.64 20.85
C CYS A 196 -28.83 -26.13 20.90
N ASN A 197 -29.45 -25.64 21.97
CA ASN A 197 -29.68 -24.21 22.21
C ASN A 197 -29.22 -23.83 23.63
N GLY A 198 -28.70 -22.61 23.80
CA GLY A 198 -28.15 -22.14 25.07
C GLY A 198 -26.70 -22.57 25.31
N SER A 199 -26.36 -22.99 26.52
CA SER A 199 -25.00 -23.35 26.90
C SER A 199 -24.63 -24.73 26.34
N ILE A 200 -23.68 -24.79 25.42
CA ILE A 200 -23.13 -26.02 24.85
C ILE A 200 -21.74 -26.24 25.44
N THR A 201 -21.53 -27.40 26.05
CA THR A 201 -20.23 -27.81 26.57
C THR A 201 -19.53 -28.66 25.52
N LEU A 202 -18.32 -28.28 25.13
CA LEU A 202 -17.50 -28.99 24.18
C LEU A 202 -16.22 -29.49 24.85
N LYS A 203 -15.89 -30.75 24.58
CA LYS A 203 -14.60 -31.33 24.92
C LYS A 203 -13.75 -31.33 23.67
N ILE A 204 -12.67 -30.57 23.67
CA ILE A 204 -11.81 -30.39 22.50
C ILE A 204 -10.38 -30.82 22.77
N LEU A 205 -9.73 -31.35 21.75
CA LEU A 205 -8.27 -31.42 21.68
C LEU A 205 -7.80 -30.12 21.00
N PRO A 206 -7.18 -29.19 21.75
CA PRO A 206 -6.68 -27.96 21.16
C PRO A 206 -5.53 -28.29 20.20
N SER A 207 -5.60 -27.77 18.98
CA SER A 207 -4.44 -27.81 18.10
C SER A 207 -3.50 -26.71 18.55
N TYR A 208 -2.46 -27.06 19.31
CA TYR A 208 -1.33 -26.17 19.62
C TYR A 208 -0.48 -25.82 18.39
N ARG A 209 -1.03 -25.97 17.17
CA ARG A 209 -0.52 -25.24 16.02
C ARG A 209 -1.07 -23.84 16.14
N ASP A 210 -0.21 -22.88 16.45
CA ASP A 210 -0.42 -21.49 16.09
C ASP A 210 -0.61 -21.46 14.56
N THR A 211 -1.80 -21.77 14.06
CA THR A 211 -2.20 -21.25 12.75
C THR A 211 -2.14 -19.74 12.94
N PRO A 212 -1.20 -19.02 12.30
CA PRO A 212 -1.19 -17.58 12.39
C PRO A 212 -2.61 -17.14 12.03
N PRO A 213 -3.24 -16.25 12.84
CA PRO A 213 -4.56 -15.75 12.52
C PRO A 213 -4.54 -15.33 11.05
N PRO A 214 -5.58 -15.66 10.26
CA PRO A 214 -5.61 -15.30 8.85
C PRO A 214 -5.22 -13.82 8.75
N VAL A 215 -4.20 -13.53 7.94
CA VAL A 215 -3.64 -12.17 7.84
C VAL A 215 -4.80 -11.26 7.49
N GLN A 216 -5.20 -10.41 8.43
CA GLN A 216 -6.32 -9.50 8.23
C GLN A 216 -5.86 -8.45 7.25
N VAL A 217 -6.37 -8.53 6.03
CA VAL A 217 -6.01 -7.58 4.97
C VAL A 217 -7.03 -6.45 4.99
N TYR A 218 -6.55 -5.24 5.27
CA TYR A 218 -7.36 -4.03 5.17
C TYR A 218 -6.94 -3.23 3.94
N LEU A 219 -7.92 -2.84 3.13
CA LEU A 219 -7.71 -2.03 1.94
C LEU A 219 -8.42 -0.68 2.08
N LYS A 220 -7.75 0.36 1.62
CA LYS A 220 -8.30 1.71 1.41
C LYS A 220 -8.52 1.91 -0.09
N PRO A 221 -9.77 2.07 -0.59
CA PRO A 221 -10.02 2.33 -1.99
C PRO A 221 -9.75 3.79 -2.35
N HIS A 222 -9.23 4.03 -3.55
CA HIS A 222 -8.99 5.37 -4.11
C HIS A 222 -10.08 5.79 -5.11
N PHE A 223 -11.25 5.15 -5.07
CA PHE A 223 -12.40 5.45 -5.92
C PHE A 223 -13.71 5.15 -5.17
N HIS A 224 -14.82 5.63 -5.71
CA HIS A 224 -16.16 5.35 -5.18
C HIS A 224 -16.76 4.19 -5.97
N TYR A 225 -17.48 3.31 -5.28
CA TYR A 225 -18.17 2.19 -5.90
C TYR A 225 -19.64 2.16 -5.50
N ASN A 226 -20.51 2.11 -6.51
CA ASN A 226 -21.94 1.91 -6.32
C ASN A 226 -22.41 0.65 -7.09
N PRO A 227 -22.78 -0.44 -6.38
CA PRO A 227 -23.21 -1.68 -7.01
C PRO A 227 -24.52 -1.54 -7.80
N ASP A 228 -25.40 -0.60 -7.46
CA ASP A 228 -26.67 -0.41 -8.17
C ASP A 228 -26.47 0.04 -9.61
N THR A 229 -25.38 0.78 -9.84
CA THR A 229 -24.98 1.29 -11.16
C THR A 229 -24.10 0.31 -11.94
N ASP A 230 -23.65 -0.77 -11.30
CA ASP A 230 -22.75 -1.74 -11.90
C ASP A 230 -23.53 -2.83 -12.62
N ASN A 231 -23.35 -2.94 -13.94
CA ASN A 231 -24.02 -3.97 -14.74
C ASN A 231 -23.22 -5.27 -14.83
N LEU A 232 -21.99 -5.30 -14.33
CA LEU A 232 -21.13 -6.48 -14.33
C LEU A 232 -21.20 -7.27 -13.02
N ILE A 233 -21.82 -6.70 -11.98
CA ILE A 233 -21.96 -7.38 -10.69
C ILE A 233 -22.90 -8.59 -10.81
N PRO A 234 -22.54 -9.78 -10.30
CA PRO A 234 -23.39 -10.96 -10.40
C PRO A 234 -24.75 -10.81 -9.72
N CYS A 235 -24.78 -10.09 -8.59
CA CYS A 235 -25.98 -9.82 -7.80
C CYS A 235 -25.83 -8.44 -7.13
N LYS A 236 -26.69 -7.49 -7.52
CA LYS A 236 -26.62 -6.10 -7.03
C LYS A 236 -26.87 -6.02 -5.53
N GLU A 237 -27.79 -6.84 -5.04
CA GLU A 237 -28.17 -6.93 -3.63
C GLU A 237 -27.04 -7.45 -2.75
N ALA A 238 -26.08 -8.19 -3.32
CA ALA A 238 -24.88 -8.67 -2.64
C ALA A 238 -23.72 -7.66 -2.70
N GLY A 239 -23.85 -6.57 -3.46
CA GLY A 239 -22.80 -5.57 -3.59
C GLY A 239 -22.58 -4.76 -2.31
N LEU A 240 -21.31 -4.45 -2.04
CA LEU A 240 -20.91 -3.53 -0.97
C LEU A 240 -20.54 -2.18 -1.59
N ALA A 241 -21.40 -1.18 -1.41
CA ALA A 241 -21.06 0.20 -1.76
C ALA A 241 -19.97 0.74 -0.83
N PHE A 242 -19.06 1.56 -1.38
CA PHE A 242 -18.05 2.26 -0.58
C PHE A 242 -17.68 3.60 -1.22
N SER A 243 -17.18 4.49 -0.38
CA SER A 243 -16.57 5.74 -0.80
C SER A 243 -15.05 5.65 -0.81
N LYS A 244 -14.44 6.50 -1.64
CA LYS A 244 -12.99 6.70 -1.59
C LYS A 244 -12.54 7.03 -0.16
N GLY A 245 -11.52 6.34 0.32
CA GLY A 245 -10.93 6.55 1.64
C GLY A 245 -11.57 5.72 2.76
N ASP A 246 -12.67 5.01 2.50
CA ASP A 246 -13.20 4.02 3.44
C ASP A 246 -12.16 2.94 3.73
N ILE A 247 -12.29 2.23 4.85
CA ILE A 247 -11.42 1.08 5.13
C ILE A 247 -12.24 -0.19 5.04
N LEU A 248 -11.79 -1.13 4.21
CA LEU A 248 -12.46 -2.37 3.90
C LEU A 248 -11.63 -3.54 4.44
N HIS A 249 -12.24 -4.39 5.25
CA HIS A 249 -11.64 -5.67 5.65
C HIS A 249 -11.93 -6.70 4.56
N ILE A 250 -10.88 -7.26 3.95
CA ILE A 250 -11.02 -8.24 2.88
C ILE A 250 -11.15 -9.63 3.48
N VAL A 251 -12.28 -10.27 3.18
CA VAL A 251 -12.65 -11.60 3.67
C VAL A 251 -12.20 -12.68 2.70
N ASN A 252 -12.36 -12.47 1.40
CA ASN A 252 -11.98 -13.43 0.36
C ASN A 252 -11.54 -12.73 -0.94
N LYS A 253 -10.45 -13.21 -1.55
CA LYS A 253 -9.88 -12.75 -2.83
C LYS A 253 -9.80 -13.84 -3.91
N GLU A 254 -10.41 -15.02 -3.68
CA GLU A 254 -10.33 -16.19 -4.58
C GLU A 254 -10.89 -15.90 -5.98
N ASP A 255 -11.99 -15.13 -6.07
CA ASP A 255 -12.54 -14.73 -7.36
C ASP A 255 -11.70 -13.58 -7.96
N PRO A 256 -11.21 -13.72 -9.20
CA PRO A 256 -10.32 -12.75 -9.83
C PRO A 256 -10.99 -11.42 -10.18
N ASN A 257 -12.32 -11.36 -10.20
CA ASN A 257 -13.10 -10.18 -10.57
C ASN A 257 -13.83 -9.56 -9.37
N TRP A 258 -14.30 -10.37 -8.41
CA TRP A 258 -15.18 -9.95 -7.33
C TRP A 258 -14.68 -10.41 -5.96
N TRP A 259 -14.18 -9.49 -5.15
CA TRP A 259 -13.74 -9.80 -3.79
C TRP A 259 -14.89 -9.69 -2.79
N GLN A 260 -14.80 -10.44 -1.70
CA GLN A 260 -15.69 -10.31 -0.56
C GLN A 260 -15.04 -9.43 0.49
N ALA A 261 -15.74 -8.38 0.91
CA ALA A 261 -15.24 -7.45 1.91
C ALA A 261 -16.38 -6.98 2.84
N CYS A 262 -16.00 -6.38 3.96
CA CYS A 262 -16.91 -5.62 4.81
C CYS A 262 -16.27 -4.27 5.20
N ASN A 263 -17.10 -3.28 5.50
CA ASN A 263 -16.61 -1.99 6.00
C ASN A 263 -16.24 -2.11 7.48
N ILE A 264 -15.11 -1.53 7.90
CA ILE A 264 -14.66 -1.59 9.31
C ILE A 264 -15.65 -0.93 10.29
N ASN A 265 -16.47 0.01 9.80
CA ASN A 265 -17.47 0.71 10.61
C ASN A 265 -18.70 -0.19 10.89
N GLY A 266 -18.68 -1.43 10.41
CA GLY A 266 -19.74 -2.41 10.54
C GLY A 266 -20.51 -2.61 9.24
N GLY A 267 -21.30 -3.68 9.20
CA GLY A 267 -22.13 -4.03 8.06
C GLY A 267 -22.02 -5.50 7.68
N ARG A 268 -22.82 -5.91 6.70
CA ARG A 268 -22.75 -7.25 6.10
C ARG A 268 -21.56 -7.34 5.15
N THR A 269 -20.99 -8.53 5.02
CA THR A 269 -20.06 -8.85 3.93
C THR A 269 -20.78 -8.71 2.59
N GLY A 270 -20.12 -8.08 1.62
CA GLY A 270 -20.63 -7.94 0.26
C GLY A 270 -19.51 -7.97 -0.78
N LEU A 271 -19.92 -7.95 -2.04
CA LEU A 271 -19.03 -8.01 -3.19
C LEU A 271 -18.51 -6.62 -3.54
N ILE A 272 -17.20 -6.53 -3.75
CA ILE A 272 -16.51 -5.36 -4.29
C ILE A 272 -15.76 -5.77 -5.56
N PRO A 273 -15.56 -4.85 -6.52
CA PRO A 273 -14.70 -5.12 -7.66
C PRO A 273 -13.28 -5.38 -7.19
N SER A 274 -12.68 -6.46 -7.65
CA SER A 274 -11.26 -6.75 -7.44
C SER A 274 -10.37 -5.66 -8.05
N GLN A 275 -9.11 -5.63 -7.63
CA GLN A 275 -8.11 -4.77 -8.27
C GLN A 275 -8.02 -5.02 -9.78
N PHE A 276 -7.97 -6.29 -10.21
CA PHE A 276 -7.88 -6.67 -11.62
C PHE A 276 -9.08 -6.16 -12.44
N LEU A 277 -10.30 -6.32 -11.93
CA LEU A 277 -11.51 -5.86 -12.63
C LEU A 277 -11.52 -4.34 -12.80
N GLU A 278 -11.12 -3.60 -11.78
CA GLU A 278 -11.13 -2.14 -11.80
C GLU A 278 -10.00 -1.57 -12.67
N GLU A 279 -8.82 -2.19 -12.66
CA GLU A 279 -7.73 -1.86 -13.59
C GLU A 279 -8.18 -2.07 -15.05
N LYS A 280 -8.86 -3.18 -15.33
CA LYS A 280 -9.43 -3.45 -16.66
C LYS A 280 -10.45 -2.38 -17.06
N ARG A 281 -11.34 -1.94 -16.17
CA ARG A 281 -12.32 -0.87 -16.45
C ARG A 281 -11.64 0.45 -16.80
N LYS A 282 -10.57 0.80 -16.09
CA LYS A 282 -9.83 2.05 -16.29
C LYS A 282 -8.86 2.02 -17.47
N ALA A 283 -8.45 0.83 -17.92
CA ALA A 283 -7.61 0.69 -19.12
C ALA A 283 -8.31 1.13 -20.41
N PHE A 284 -9.64 1.09 -20.47
CA PHE A 284 -10.44 1.47 -21.64
C PHE A 284 -10.88 2.95 -21.65
N VAL A 285 -10.58 3.73 -20.60
CA VAL A 285 -10.88 5.16 -20.55
C VAL A 285 -9.71 5.92 -21.18
N ARG A 286 -9.97 6.73 -22.22
CA ARG A 286 -8.97 7.68 -22.76
C ARG A 286 -8.50 8.57 -21.61
N ARG A 287 -7.22 8.46 -21.24
CA ARG A 287 -6.61 9.38 -20.27
C ARG A 287 -6.38 10.71 -20.97
N ASP A 288 -6.81 11.80 -20.33
CA ASP A 288 -6.61 13.15 -20.85
C ASP A 288 -5.11 13.36 -21.14
N LEU A 289 -4.79 13.74 -22.38
CA LEU A 289 -3.42 13.87 -22.93
C LEU A 289 -2.60 14.99 -22.27
N ASP A 290 -3.17 15.73 -21.32
CA ASP A 290 -2.56 16.90 -20.66
C ASP A 290 -1.79 16.55 -19.37
N GLY A 291 -1.78 15.27 -18.97
CA GLY A 291 -0.86 14.78 -17.94
C GLY A 291 0.55 14.65 -18.53
N SER A 292 1.53 15.34 -17.95
CA SER A 292 2.95 15.14 -18.27
C SER A 292 3.27 13.64 -18.34
N GLU A 293 4.12 13.21 -19.28
CA GLU A 293 4.48 11.80 -19.51
C GLU A 293 4.84 11.02 -18.22
N PHE A 294 5.25 11.75 -17.18
CA PHE A 294 5.58 11.32 -15.82
C PHE A 294 4.44 10.73 -14.96
N ASP A 295 3.16 10.91 -15.31
CA ASP A 295 1.99 10.39 -14.55
C ASP A 295 1.29 9.20 -15.24
N ARG A 296 1.89 8.63 -16.29
CA ARG A 296 1.27 7.57 -17.08
C ARG A 296 1.15 6.20 -16.38
N HIS A 297 1.71 5.99 -15.19
CA HIS A 297 1.95 4.64 -14.66
C HIS A 297 1.36 4.30 -13.27
N GLU A 298 0.71 5.23 -12.55
CA GLU A 298 0.21 4.94 -11.19
C GLU A 298 -1.33 4.97 -11.12
N LEU A 299 -1.97 3.88 -11.53
CA LEU A 299 -3.39 3.64 -11.21
C LEU A 299 -3.48 2.95 -9.85
N GLN A 300 -3.36 3.70 -8.76
CA GLN A 300 -3.59 3.15 -7.42
C GLN A 300 -5.10 2.94 -7.22
N ILE A 301 -5.56 1.69 -7.22
CA ILE A 301 -6.99 1.34 -7.03
C ILE A 301 -7.30 1.15 -5.55
N TYR A 302 -6.54 0.27 -4.91
CA TYR A 302 -6.59 -0.03 -3.48
C TYR A 302 -5.20 0.16 -2.90
N GLU A 303 -5.14 0.59 -1.64
CA GLU A 303 -3.92 0.66 -0.84
C GLU A 303 -4.08 -0.26 0.35
N GLU A 304 -3.13 -1.16 0.56
CA GLU A 304 -3.13 -2.02 1.74
C GLU A 304 -2.68 -1.21 2.96
N VAL A 305 -3.48 -1.24 4.03
CA VAL A 305 -3.28 -0.41 5.21
C VAL A 305 -3.24 -1.23 6.50
N ALA A 306 -2.47 -0.74 7.47
CA ALA A 306 -2.42 -1.24 8.84
C ALA A 306 -2.94 -0.17 9.81
N LYS A 307 -3.61 -0.61 10.87
CA LYS A 307 -4.07 0.26 11.95
C LYS A 307 -2.95 0.44 12.96
N MET A 308 -2.51 1.67 13.14
CA MET A 308 -1.49 2.06 14.11
C MET A 308 -2.14 2.81 15.30
N PRO A 309 -1.60 2.67 16.52
CA PRO A 309 -2.02 3.51 17.64
C PRO A 309 -1.77 5.00 17.33
N PRO A 310 -2.38 5.94 18.07
CA PRO A 310 -2.15 7.37 17.86
C PRO A 310 -0.65 7.70 17.89
N PHE A 311 -0.18 8.44 16.89
CA PHE A 311 1.23 8.82 16.76
C PHE A 311 1.38 10.13 16.00
N GLN A 312 2.49 10.83 16.24
CA GLN A 312 2.80 12.06 15.53
C GLN A 312 3.44 11.75 14.17
N ARG A 313 2.89 12.32 13.09
CA ARG A 313 3.47 12.24 11.75
C ARG A 313 4.79 13.02 11.70
N LYS A 314 5.77 12.50 10.96
CA LYS A 314 7.05 13.17 10.76
C LYS A 314 6.91 14.42 9.88
N THR A 315 6.05 14.36 8.86
CA THR A 315 5.82 15.48 7.95
C THR A 315 4.32 15.80 7.77
N LEU A 316 4.01 17.10 7.64
CA LEU A 316 2.70 17.62 7.24
C LEU A 316 2.87 18.33 5.90
N VAL A 317 2.26 17.80 4.84
CA VAL A 317 2.48 18.28 3.47
C VAL A 317 1.25 19.02 2.99
N LEU A 318 1.39 20.31 2.68
CA LEU A 318 0.33 21.17 2.16
C LEU A 318 0.46 21.32 0.65
N ILE A 319 -0.46 20.69 -0.08
CA ILE A 319 -0.50 20.69 -1.54
C ILE A 319 -1.63 21.59 -2.03
N GLY A 320 -1.45 22.30 -3.13
CA GLY A 320 -2.46 23.23 -3.66
C GLY A 320 -1.89 24.22 -4.66
N ALA A 321 -2.76 24.88 -5.41
CA ALA A 321 -2.34 25.86 -6.41
C ALA A 321 -1.59 27.05 -5.77
N GLN A 322 -0.83 27.78 -6.57
CA GLN A 322 -0.17 28.99 -6.10
C GLN A 322 -1.22 30.04 -5.70
N GLY A 323 -1.07 30.68 -4.54
CA GLY A 323 -2.01 31.71 -4.07
C GLY A 323 -3.20 31.20 -3.26
N VAL A 324 -3.41 29.88 -3.10
CA VAL A 324 -4.54 29.33 -2.32
C VAL A 324 -4.39 29.43 -0.79
N GLY A 325 -3.32 30.06 -0.28
CA GLY A 325 -3.14 30.29 1.16
C GLY A 325 -2.34 29.23 1.94
N ARG A 326 -1.65 28.30 1.26
CA ARG A 326 -0.80 27.25 1.90
C ARG A 326 0.21 27.83 2.90
N ARG A 327 0.94 28.87 2.48
CA ARG A 327 1.97 29.54 3.29
C ARG A 327 1.37 30.20 4.54
N SER A 328 0.18 30.80 4.41
CA SER A 328 -0.52 31.45 5.53
C SER A 328 -0.94 30.42 6.58
N LEU A 329 -1.51 29.29 6.16
CA LEU A 329 -1.87 28.18 7.07
C LEU A 329 -0.63 27.58 7.75
N LYS A 330 0.43 27.31 6.97
CA LYS A 330 1.72 26.82 7.48
C LYS A 330 2.29 27.74 8.57
N ASN A 331 2.44 29.03 8.26
CA ASN A 331 3.04 29.98 9.18
C ASN A 331 2.22 30.12 10.46
N ARG A 332 0.88 30.11 10.35
CA ARG A 332 0.00 30.17 11.51
C ARG A 332 0.15 28.95 12.44
N LEU A 333 0.27 27.74 11.88
CA LEU A 333 0.53 26.53 12.69
C LEU A 333 1.86 26.63 13.44
N ILE A 334 2.92 27.08 12.78
CA ILE A 334 4.26 27.21 13.37
C ILE A 334 4.28 28.25 14.48
N VAL A 335 3.65 29.41 14.26
CA VAL A 335 3.61 30.49 15.26
C VAL A 335 2.83 30.07 16.51
N LEU A 336 1.74 29.33 16.36
CA LEU A 336 0.94 28.88 17.49
C LEU A 336 1.63 27.79 18.30
N ASN A 337 2.33 26.86 17.65
CA ASN A 337 2.95 25.71 18.31
C ASN A 337 4.41 25.49 17.85
N PRO A 338 5.35 26.41 18.16
CA PRO A 338 6.72 26.37 17.64
C PRO A 338 7.56 25.19 18.17
N LEU A 339 7.15 24.61 19.30
CA LEU A 339 7.78 23.40 19.87
C LEU A 339 7.33 22.11 19.17
N ARG A 340 6.19 22.12 18.46
CA ARG A 340 5.63 20.94 17.78
C ARG A 340 5.94 20.96 16.29
N TYR A 341 5.98 22.14 15.68
CA TYR A 341 6.12 22.30 14.24
C TYR A 341 7.41 23.02 13.85
N GLY A 342 8.00 22.60 12.74
CA GLY A 342 9.10 23.30 12.07
C GLY A 342 8.86 23.37 10.56
N THR A 343 9.64 24.18 9.86
CA THR A 343 9.68 24.22 8.39
C THR A 343 11.13 24.22 7.95
N THR A 344 11.39 23.74 6.75
CA THR A 344 12.70 23.87 6.11
C THR A 344 12.95 25.31 5.67
N VAL A 345 14.23 25.70 5.64
CA VAL A 345 14.69 26.94 4.99
C VAL A 345 15.12 26.57 3.56
N PRO A 346 14.53 27.17 2.52
CA PRO A 346 14.87 26.86 1.14
C PRO A 346 16.27 27.38 0.79
N PHE A 347 16.94 26.71 -0.13
CA PHE A 347 18.23 27.10 -0.68
C PHE A 347 18.03 27.91 -1.96
N THR A 348 18.94 28.84 -2.23
CA THR A 348 18.97 29.59 -3.48
C THR A 348 20.39 29.88 -3.97
N SER A 349 20.55 29.94 -5.30
CA SER A 349 21.78 30.41 -5.94
C SER A 349 21.87 31.93 -6.05
N ARG A 350 20.82 32.66 -5.66
CA ARG A 350 20.77 34.13 -5.72
C ARG A 350 21.73 34.72 -4.69
N HIS A 351 22.33 35.87 -4.98
CA HIS A 351 23.06 36.63 -3.96
C HIS A 351 22.12 37.19 -2.87
N PRO A 352 22.54 37.18 -1.59
CA PRO A 352 21.78 37.80 -0.50
C PRO A 352 21.65 39.31 -0.72
N ARG A 353 20.49 39.87 -0.35
CA ARG A 353 20.30 41.32 -0.27
C ARG A 353 20.87 41.87 1.04
N ASP A 354 21.04 43.19 1.12
CA ASP A 354 21.62 43.88 2.29
C ASP A 354 20.88 43.60 3.61
N ASP A 355 19.57 43.32 3.54
CA ASP A 355 18.70 43.02 4.68
C ASP A 355 18.51 41.52 4.95
N GLU A 356 19.05 40.64 4.10
CA GLU A 356 18.88 39.19 4.21
C GLU A 356 20.05 38.55 4.95
N LYS A 357 19.72 37.69 5.92
CA LYS A 357 20.69 36.85 6.61
C LYS A 357 20.59 35.41 6.14
N ASP A 358 21.75 34.80 5.94
CA ASP A 358 21.85 33.39 5.61
C ASP A 358 21.23 32.51 6.71
N GLY A 359 20.51 31.47 6.28
CA GLY A 359 19.80 30.54 7.16
C GLY A 359 18.50 31.07 7.78
N GLN A 360 18.09 32.31 7.47
CA GLN A 360 16.83 32.87 7.98
C GLN A 360 15.68 32.69 6.98
N SER A 361 15.74 33.41 5.86
CA SER A 361 14.73 33.31 4.78
C SER A 361 15.16 32.33 3.69
N TYR A 362 16.46 32.28 3.43
CA TYR A 362 17.10 31.40 2.46
C TYR A 362 18.48 30.99 2.97
N CYS A 363 18.92 29.81 2.55
CA CYS A 363 20.32 29.41 2.59
C CYS A 363 20.96 29.75 1.23
N PHE A 364 21.97 30.60 1.23
CA PHE A 364 22.61 31.10 0.02
C PHE A 364 23.80 30.23 -0.35
N VAL A 365 23.74 29.58 -1.51
CA VAL A 365 24.78 28.67 -2.02
C VAL A 365 25.20 29.07 -3.42
N SER A 366 26.34 28.57 -3.91
CA SER A 366 26.72 28.81 -5.30
C SER A 366 25.82 28.03 -6.27
N ARG A 367 25.64 28.55 -7.50
CA ARG A 367 24.88 27.83 -8.54
C ARG A 367 25.51 26.46 -8.85
N GLU A 368 26.83 26.39 -8.92
CA GLU A 368 27.58 25.15 -9.20
C GLU A 368 27.38 24.08 -8.12
N GLU A 369 27.44 24.47 -6.84
CA GLU A 369 27.14 23.57 -5.72
C GLU A 369 25.70 23.07 -5.80
N MET A 370 24.75 23.98 -6.04
CA MET A 370 23.33 23.62 -6.13
C MET A 370 23.05 22.68 -7.31
N GLU A 371 23.66 22.89 -8.47
CA GLU A 371 23.54 22.00 -9.63
C GLU A 371 24.16 20.62 -9.37
N THR A 372 25.27 20.56 -8.65
CA THR A 372 25.92 19.31 -8.25
C THR A 372 25.01 18.49 -7.33
N ASP A 373 24.41 19.16 -6.34
CA ASP A 373 23.47 18.57 -5.39
C ASP A 373 22.17 18.09 -6.04
N ILE A 374 21.66 18.84 -7.01
CA ILE A 374 20.49 18.46 -7.80
C ILE A 374 20.80 17.18 -8.59
N LYS A 375 21.97 17.09 -9.23
CA LYS A 375 22.41 15.89 -9.95
C LYS A 375 22.59 14.69 -9.01
N ALA A 376 22.97 14.94 -7.76
CA ALA A 376 23.08 13.93 -6.71
C ALA A 376 21.75 13.62 -5.99
N SER A 377 20.61 14.12 -6.51
CA SER A 377 19.27 13.87 -5.96
C SER A 377 19.10 14.27 -4.48
N ARG A 378 19.82 15.30 -4.02
CA ARG A 378 19.72 15.80 -2.63
C ARG A 378 18.57 16.79 -2.41
N TYR A 379 17.93 17.22 -3.48
CA TYR A 379 16.81 18.16 -3.46
C TYR A 379 15.49 17.43 -3.63
N LEU A 380 14.54 17.73 -2.74
CA LEU A 380 13.16 17.26 -2.84
C LEU A 380 12.47 17.90 -4.04
N GLU A 381 12.61 19.21 -4.16
CA GLU A 381 12.14 20.00 -5.29
C GLU A 381 13.12 21.12 -5.58
N HIS A 382 13.24 21.47 -6.85
CA HIS A 382 14.02 22.61 -7.30
C HIS A 382 13.37 23.25 -8.53
N GLY A 383 13.68 24.52 -8.75
CA GLY A 383 13.20 25.28 -9.90
C GLY A 383 14.05 26.51 -10.15
N GLU A 384 13.93 27.07 -11.34
CA GLU A 384 14.62 28.30 -11.72
C GLU A 384 13.62 29.46 -11.79
N TYR A 385 14.00 30.58 -11.18
CA TYR A 385 13.23 31.82 -11.22
C TYR A 385 14.18 33.01 -11.35
N ASP A 386 13.93 33.84 -12.36
CA ASP A 386 14.74 35.03 -12.65
C ASP A 386 16.25 34.72 -12.74
N GLY A 387 16.59 33.65 -13.47
CA GLY A 387 17.98 33.19 -13.67
C GLY A 387 18.66 32.59 -12.43
N ASN A 388 17.94 32.40 -11.33
CA ASN A 388 18.47 31.84 -10.08
C ASN A 388 17.75 30.54 -9.72
N LEU A 389 18.50 29.59 -9.17
CA LEU A 389 17.96 28.34 -8.66
C LEU A 389 17.39 28.52 -7.27
N TYR A 390 16.31 27.79 -6.99
CA TYR A 390 15.66 27.67 -5.69
C TYR A 390 15.29 26.21 -5.44
N GLY A 391 15.38 25.75 -4.20
CA GLY A 391 15.01 24.38 -3.88
C GLY A 391 14.99 24.05 -2.40
N THR A 392 14.39 22.92 -2.06
CA THR A 392 14.33 22.39 -0.70
C THR A 392 15.16 21.12 -0.61
N LYS A 393 16.19 21.09 0.25
CA LYS A 393 16.99 19.88 0.48
C LYS A 393 16.23 18.85 1.32
N ILE A 394 16.48 17.58 1.04
CA ILE A 394 15.90 16.46 1.80
C ILE A 394 16.47 16.45 3.23
N ASP A 395 17.78 16.67 3.38
CA ASP A 395 18.47 16.74 4.67
C ASP A 395 17.83 17.73 5.66
N SER A 396 17.36 18.87 5.16
CA SER A 396 16.68 19.87 6.00
C SER A 396 15.36 19.35 6.60
N ILE A 397 14.69 18.41 5.95
CA ILE A 397 13.49 17.75 6.48
C ILE A 397 13.91 16.85 7.65
N HIS A 398 14.98 16.08 7.47
CA HIS A 398 15.53 15.22 8.52
C HIS A 398 15.94 16.05 9.74
N GLU A 399 16.63 17.17 9.58
CA GLU A 399 17.03 18.03 10.70
C GLU A 399 15.84 18.41 11.58
N ILE A 400 14.71 18.82 10.98
CA ILE A 400 13.50 19.15 11.74
C ILE A 400 12.91 17.91 12.43
N VAL A 401 12.82 16.78 11.72
CA VAL A 401 12.28 15.53 12.27
C VAL A 401 13.12 15.01 13.44
N HIS A 402 14.45 15.10 13.37
CA HIS A 402 15.36 14.69 14.46
C HIS A 402 15.21 15.56 15.71
N THR A 403 14.71 16.80 15.59
CA THR A 403 14.35 17.62 16.76
C THR A 403 13.03 17.22 17.42
N GLY A 404 12.38 16.14 16.97
CA GLY A 404 11.08 15.68 17.50
C GLY A 404 9.88 16.51 17.02
N ARG A 405 10.09 17.41 16.06
CA ARG A 405 9.05 18.28 15.49
C ARG A 405 8.48 17.68 14.20
N THR A 406 7.21 17.94 13.95
CA THR A 406 6.62 17.66 12.63
C THR A 406 7.07 18.75 11.64
N CYS A 407 7.70 18.33 10.54
CA CYS A 407 8.12 19.24 9.49
C CYS A 407 6.93 19.57 8.57
N ILE A 408 6.54 20.85 8.51
CA ILE A 408 5.48 21.34 7.63
C ILE A 408 6.10 21.80 6.30
N LEU A 409 5.59 21.24 5.20
CA LEU A 409 6.10 21.47 3.84
C LEU A 409 4.97 22.03 2.95
N ASP A 410 5.23 23.11 2.21
CA ASP A 410 4.34 23.68 1.20
C ASP A 410 4.91 23.53 -0.23
N VAL A 411 5.15 22.27 -0.60
CA VAL A 411 5.83 21.85 -1.85
C VAL A 411 4.87 21.66 -3.04
N ASN A 412 5.42 21.44 -4.22
CA ASN A 412 4.68 21.05 -5.43
C ASN A 412 4.15 19.60 -5.31
N PRO A 413 2.96 19.27 -5.85
CA PRO A 413 2.44 17.89 -5.89
C PRO A 413 3.43 16.80 -6.34
N GLN A 414 4.37 17.11 -7.25
CA GLN A 414 5.37 16.13 -7.70
C GLN A 414 6.26 15.60 -6.57
N ALA A 415 6.50 16.41 -5.54
CA ALA A 415 7.31 16.03 -4.38
C ALA A 415 6.73 14.84 -3.60
N LEU A 416 5.43 14.56 -3.75
CA LEU A 416 4.75 13.45 -3.08
C LEU A 416 5.31 12.08 -3.49
N LYS A 417 5.90 11.96 -4.69
CA LYS A 417 6.55 10.72 -5.14
C LYS A 417 7.74 10.33 -4.28
N VAL A 418 8.45 11.33 -3.75
CA VAL A 418 9.59 11.14 -2.84
C VAL A 418 9.10 11.07 -1.39
N LEU A 419 8.11 11.90 -1.03
CA LEU A 419 7.64 11.99 0.36
C LEU A 419 6.74 10.85 0.80
N LYS A 420 6.00 10.15 -0.08
CA LYS A 420 5.05 9.10 0.31
C LYS A 420 5.75 7.78 0.65
N THR A 421 6.60 7.81 1.68
CA THR A 421 7.40 6.69 2.16
C THR A 421 7.34 6.58 3.69
N SER A 422 7.78 5.44 4.22
CA SER A 422 7.93 5.19 5.66
C SER A 422 8.96 6.10 6.32
N GLU A 423 9.87 6.66 5.53
CA GLU A 423 10.89 7.61 5.96
C GLU A 423 10.26 8.93 6.41
N PHE A 424 9.37 9.52 5.61
CA PHE A 424 8.76 10.82 5.88
C PHE A 424 7.36 10.75 6.49
N MET A 425 6.68 9.59 6.42
CA MET A 425 5.32 9.35 6.93
C MET A 425 4.40 10.58 6.80
N PRO A 426 4.17 11.09 5.57
CA PRO A 426 3.47 12.34 5.39
C PRO A 426 1.99 12.22 5.75
N PHE A 427 1.46 13.31 6.30
CA PHE A 427 0.03 13.59 6.24
C PHE A 427 -0.21 14.65 5.17
N VAL A 428 -0.88 14.27 4.09
CA VAL A 428 -1.02 15.10 2.89
C VAL A 428 -2.36 15.81 2.90
N VAL A 429 -2.32 17.13 3.06
CA VAL A 429 -3.51 17.99 3.04
C VAL A 429 -3.54 18.79 1.75
N PHE A 430 -4.56 18.56 0.94
CA PHE A 430 -4.83 19.37 -0.24
C PHE A 430 -5.68 20.59 0.13
N ILE A 431 -5.13 21.77 -0.12
CA ILE A 431 -5.81 23.06 0.02
C ILE A 431 -6.39 23.44 -1.34
N ALA A 432 -7.69 23.19 -1.50
CA ALA A 432 -8.43 23.50 -2.70
C ALA A 432 -8.76 25.00 -2.77
N ALA A 433 -8.63 25.57 -3.97
CA ALA A 433 -9.16 26.90 -4.24
C ALA A 433 -10.69 26.89 -4.06
N PRO A 434 -11.28 27.95 -3.49
CA PRO A 434 -12.71 28.15 -3.52
C PRO A 434 -13.17 28.56 -4.93
N GLU A 435 -14.47 28.80 -5.10
CA GLU A 435 -15.00 29.35 -6.34
C GLU A 435 -14.36 30.71 -6.67
N LEU A 436 -14.26 31.03 -7.97
CA LEU A 436 -13.57 32.22 -8.46
C LEU A 436 -14.05 33.52 -7.80
N GLU A 437 -15.36 33.65 -7.60
CA GLU A 437 -15.95 34.84 -6.99
C GLU A 437 -15.59 34.97 -5.50
N THR A 438 -15.59 33.86 -4.78
CA THR A 438 -15.13 33.82 -3.37
C THR A 438 -13.65 34.13 -3.28
N LEU A 439 -12.82 33.55 -4.15
CA LEU A 439 -11.38 33.83 -4.20
C LEU A 439 -11.10 35.31 -4.48
N ARG A 440 -11.88 35.92 -5.39
CA ARG A 440 -11.81 37.36 -5.71
C ARG A 440 -12.16 38.22 -4.49
N ALA A 441 -13.23 37.89 -3.78
CA ALA A 441 -13.65 38.60 -2.58
C ALA A 441 -12.60 38.50 -1.46
N MET A 442 -12.05 37.30 -1.23
CA MET A 442 -10.97 37.08 -0.26
C MET A 442 -9.73 37.90 -0.62
N HIS A 443 -9.29 37.86 -1.87
CA HIS A 443 -8.13 38.64 -2.31
C HIS A 443 -8.35 40.14 -2.12
N LYS A 444 -9.53 40.65 -2.46
CA LYS A 444 -9.90 42.05 -2.22
C LYS A 444 -9.83 42.41 -0.74
N ALA A 445 -10.38 41.58 0.16
CA ALA A 445 -10.33 41.83 1.59
C ALA A 445 -8.89 41.86 2.16
N VAL A 446 -8.00 41.00 1.66
CA VAL A 446 -6.58 40.97 2.09
C VAL A 446 -5.83 42.20 1.59
N VAL A 447 -6.16 42.71 0.40
CA VAL A 447 -5.62 43.98 -0.13
C VAL A 447 -6.15 45.17 0.67
N ASP A 448 -7.46 45.22 0.93
CA ASP A 448 -8.10 46.29 1.70
C ASP A 448 -7.59 46.33 3.15
N ALA A 449 -7.26 45.18 3.72
CA ALA A 449 -6.63 45.06 5.03
C ALA A 449 -5.12 45.39 5.05
N GLY A 450 -4.51 45.69 3.91
CA GLY A 450 -3.08 46.02 3.80
C GLY A 450 -2.14 44.84 4.05
N ILE A 451 -2.65 43.61 4.06
CA ILE A 451 -1.86 42.39 4.31
C ILE A 451 -1.01 42.02 3.09
N THR A 452 -1.47 42.35 1.88
CA THR A 452 -0.71 42.18 0.64
C THR A 452 -0.78 43.44 -0.23
N THR A 453 0.34 43.80 -0.85
CA THR A 453 0.41 44.88 -1.85
C THR A 453 0.29 44.35 -3.29
N LYS A 454 0.38 43.02 -3.47
CA LYS A 454 0.28 42.39 -4.79
C LYS A 454 -1.18 42.33 -5.24
N LEU A 455 -1.51 43.10 -6.26
CA LEU A 455 -2.81 43.02 -6.93
C LEU A 455 -2.81 41.87 -7.94
N LEU A 456 -3.53 40.79 -7.64
CA LEU A 456 -3.79 39.72 -8.61
C LEU A 456 -4.84 40.15 -9.64
N THR A 457 -4.58 39.83 -10.91
CA THR A 457 -5.55 40.05 -11.98
C THR A 457 -6.62 38.95 -11.97
N GLU A 458 -7.75 39.19 -12.62
CA GLU A 458 -8.79 38.16 -12.78
C GLU A 458 -8.25 36.90 -13.49
N MET A 459 -7.31 37.06 -14.42
CA MET A 459 -6.63 35.96 -15.09
C MET A 459 -5.81 35.11 -14.10
N ASP A 460 -5.12 35.74 -13.14
CA ASP A 460 -4.34 35.04 -12.11
C ASP A 460 -5.24 34.23 -11.17
N LEU A 461 -6.38 34.81 -10.78
CA LEU A 461 -7.36 34.14 -9.93
C LEU A 461 -7.99 32.94 -10.65
N LYS A 462 -8.35 33.11 -11.92
CA LYS A 462 -8.87 32.01 -12.75
C LYS A 462 -7.83 30.90 -12.90
N LYS A 463 -6.57 31.25 -13.18
CA LYS A 463 -5.45 30.30 -13.25
C LYS A 463 -5.29 29.51 -11.94
N THR A 464 -5.50 30.15 -10.79
CA THR A 464 -5.44 29.49 -9.47
C THR A 464 -6.55 28.44 -9.31
N VAL A 465 -7.78 28.76 -9.72
CA VAL A 465 -8.92 27.84 -9.67
C VAL A 465 -8.72 26.67 -10.62
N ASP A 466 -8.32 26.95 -11.87
CA ASP A 466 -8.08 25.93 -12.89
C ASP A 466 -6.94 24.97 -12.48
N GLU A 467 -5.84 25.53 -11.96
CA GLU A 467 -4.71 24.74 -11.46
C GLU A 467 -5.10 23.89 -10.23
N SER A 468 -5.89 24.44 -9.32
CA SER A 468 -6.41 23.69 -8.17
C SER A 468 -7.25 22.49 -8.64
N ALA A 469 -8.13 22.68 -9.63
CA ALA A 469 -8.90 21.58 -10.20
C ALA A 469 -8.02 20.54 -10.90
N ARG A 470 -6.97 20.97 -11.60
CA ARG A 470 -5.98 20.09 -12.25
C ARG A 470 -5.21 19.24 -11.24
N ILE A 471 -4.64 19.87 -10.21
CA ILE A 471 -3.95 19.18 -9.11
C ILE A 471 -4.89 18.19 -8.43
N LYS A 472 -6.13 18.61 -8.15
CA LYS A 472 -7.13 17.72 -7.56
C LYS A 472 -7.34 16.49 -8.42
N ARG A 473 -7.56 16.63 -9.73
CA ARG A 473 -7.77 15.45 -10.62
C ARG A 473 -6.56 14.52 -10.65
N ALA A 474 -5.35 15.06 -10.79
CA ALA A 474 -4.13 14.28 -10.96
C ALA A 474 -3.69 13.58 -9.65
N TYR A 475 -3.70 14.29 -8.51
CA TYR A 475 -3.08 13.82 -7.27
C TYR A 475 -4.09 13.40 -6.18
N ASN A 476 -5.39 13.32 -6.48
CA ASN A 476 -6.41 13.06 -5.46
C ASN A 476 -6.12 11.82 -4.60
N HIS A 477 -5.51 10.79 -5.19
CA HIS A 477 -5.20 9.52 -4.54
C HIS A 477 -4.09 9.64 -3.48
N TYR A 478 -3.27 10.69 -3.53
CA TYR A 478 -2.24 10.99 -2.52
C TYR A 478 -2.78 11.71 -1.29
N PHE A 479 -3.97 12.33 -1.36
CA PHE A 479 -4.46 13.20 -0.29
C PHE A 479 -5.11 12.41 0.84
N ASP A 480 -4.73 12.71 2.08
CA ASP A 480 -5.42 12.26 3.28
C ASP A 480 -6.63 13.15 3.60
N LEU A 481 -6.50 14.45 3.34
CA LEU A 481 -7.54 15.45 3.61
C LEU A 481 -7.62 16.48 2.49
N THR A 482 -8.83 16.96 2.19
CA THR A 482 -9.06 18.11 1.32
C THR A 482 -9.79 19.21 2.07
N ILE A 483 -9.22 20.41 2.08
CA ILE A 483 -9.82 21.61 2.69
C ILE A 483 -10.03 22.64 1.58
N VAL A 484 -11.28 23.07 1.37
CA VAL A 484 -11.57 24.24 0.53
C VAL A 484 -11.28 25.49 1.35
N ASN A 485 -10.38 26.35 0.87
CA ASN A 485 -10.01 27.58 1.58
C ASN A 485 -10.86 28.76 1.08
N ASP A 486 -12.12 28.78 1.48
CA ASP A 486 -13.08 29.89 1.29
C ASP A 486 -13.01 30.93 2.43
N ASN A 487 -12.43 30.55 3.57
CA ASN A 487 -12.18 31.40 4.72
C ASN A 487 -10.95 30.88 5.46
N LEU A 488 -9.96 31.75 5.68
CA LEU A 488 -8.66 31.36 6.26
C LEU A 488 -8.78 30.83 7.69
N ASP A 489 -9.66 31.40 8.51
CA ASP A 489 -9.86 30.97 9.90
C ASP A 489 -10.52 29.60 9.97
N LYS A 490 -11.61 29.39 9.22
CA LYS A 490 -12.30 28.09 9.16
C LYS A 490 -11.41 26.99 8.57
N ALA A 491 -10.65 27.32 7.52
CA ALA A 491 -9.68 26.39 6.93
C ALA A 491 -8.58 26.03 7.93
N PHE A 492 -8.12 27.01 8.73
CA PHE A 492 -7.13 26.79 9.78
C PHE A 492 -7.68 25.91 10.92
N GLU A 493 -8.89 26.17 11.40
CA GLU A 493 -9.55 25.36 12.43
C GLU A 493 -9.66 23.90 11.99
N LYS A 494 -10.12 23.65 10.75
CA LYS A 494 -10.20 22.29 10.18
C LYS A 494 -8.84 21.61 10.10
N LEU A 495 -7.80 22.35 9.68
CA LEU A 495 -6.44 21.82 9.60
C LEU A 495 -5.90 21.48 10.99
N GLN A 496 -6.12 22.35 11.97
CA GLN A 496 -5.69 22.15 13.34
C GLN A 496 -6.39 20.94 13.97
N GLU A 497 -7.71 20.83 13.81
CA GLU A 497 -8.48 19.68 14.29
C GLU A 497 -7.97 18.38 13.69
N ALA A 498 -7.76 18.34 12.37
CA ALA A 498 -7.26 17.15 11.69
C ALA A 498 -5.88 16.71 12.22
N VAL A 499 -4.96 17.65 12.43
CA VAL A 499 -3.61 17.31 12.94
C VAL A 499 -3.65 16.89 14.42
N GLU A 500 -4.58 17.41 15.22
CA GLU A 500 -4.79 16.98 16.61
C GLU A 500 -5.41 15.58 16.70
N GLN A 501 -6.28 15.21 15.75
CA GLN A 501 -6.83 13.85 15.68
C GLN A 501 -5.73 12.81 15.44
N LEU A 502 -4.65 13.14 14.71
CA LEU A 502 -3.53 12.21 14.48
C LEU A 502 -2.86 11.78 15.79
N THR A 503 -2.75 12.68 16.77
CA THR A 503 -2.11 12.42 18.06
C THR A 503 -3.04 11.75 19.08
N THR A 504 -4.35 11.75 18.83
CA THR A 504 -5.35 11.26 19.80
C THR A 504 -6.08 10.01 19.32
N GLN A 505 -6.17 9.78 18.01
CA GLN A 505 -6.91 8.67 17.43
C GLN A 505 -5.99 7.68 16.68
N PRO A 506 -6.34 6.38 16.66
CA PRO A 506 -5.65 5.40 15.83
C PRO A 506 -5.69 5.79 14.35
N GLN A 507 -4.61 5.52 13.62
CA GLN A 507 -4.46 5.92 12.23
C GLN A 507 -4.32 4.70 11.31
N TRP A 508 -4.89 4.80 10.11
CA TRP A 508 -4.62 3.85 9.04
C TRP A 508 -3.48 4.36 8.17
N VAL A 509 -2.43 3.56 8.05
CA VAL A 509 -1.23 3.88 7.26
C VAL A 509 -0.95 2.76 6.28
N PRO A 510 -0.27 3.03 5.15
CA PRO A 510 0.19 1.97 4.26
C PRO A 510 0.96 0.87 5.01
N VAL A 511 0.69 -0.40 4.69
CA VAL A 511 1.34 -1.56 5.35
C VAL A 511 2.86 -1.49 5.26
N ASN A 512 3.39 -1.04 4.13
CA ASN A 512 4.83 -0.84 3.91
C ASN A 512 5.47 0.29 4.76
N TRP A 513 4.68 1.00 5.58
CA TRP A 513 5.22 1.94 6.57
C TRP A 513 5.45 1.31 7.93
N VAL A 514 4.93 0.10 8.15
CA VAL A 514 4.96 -0.61 9.42
C VAL A 514 5.89 -1.82 9.37
N TYR A 515 5.84 -2.58 8.27
CA TYR A 515 6.57 -3.83 8.09
C TYR A 515 7.80 -3.69 7.20
#